data_AF-A0A1H0DS59-F1
#
_entry.id   AF-A0A1H0DS59-F1
#
_cell.length_a   1.000
_cell.length_b   1.000
_cell.length_c   1.000
_cell.angle_alpha   90.00
_cell.angle_beta   90.00
_cell.angle_gamma   90.00
#
_symmetry.space_group_name_H-M   'P 1'
#
loop_
_entity.id
_entity.type
_entity.pdbx_description
1 polymer ?
#
loop_
_entity_poly.entity_id
_entity_poly.type
_entity_poly.pdbx_seq_one_letter_code
_entity_poly.pdbx_strand_id
1 'polypeptide(L)'
;MSEELLLPVPPVPPGDAGVAWLRSSAVRFSNGAEHVRRRALTERLLDGVHVTTLDELAAALGLPGSLDDIAAIAPSYQPHEPITAAADAAVERLAGSHGEEAAARIVLLVQAWAATHALADRLRTGDPAPPVPVTRRQTPRGVVEVSLAHHPFGHGPHACPGRRLATRIAKNMAFRALHHQAEPLVLPNAWDHSSAVALHAAGFRAVGTTSLGVAAAHGIEDGAGLAGDQTVALARLLADLPFPVTADLESGFGAPPDEVADLVASLGVAGVNLEDGRPHGLATPQEQAQLISAVKERAPGVFLNARIDTHWLGIALNETEERARRYVDAGADGIFVAGLTDPRDIERLAALAPLNVLAQQRTPKELGDLGVKRISTGSLLFRAALHHTVATARAVRDGAPAPQAFGYAEVQDLISRGTRSDAG
;
A
#
# COMPACT_ATOMS: atom_id res chain seq x y z
N MET A 1 -16.16 -23.32 -0.97
CA MET A 1 -17.20 -22.26 -0.91
C MET A 1 -18.37 -22.80 -0.11
N SER A 2 -18.86 -22.09 0.91
CA SER A 2 -20.07 -22.52 1.63
C SER A 2 -21.28 -22.42 0.70
N GLU A 3 -22.22 -23.37 0.80
CA GLU A 3 -23.46 -23.36 0.02
C GLU A 3 -24.27 -22.07 0.24
N GLU A 4 -24.15 -21.47 1.42
CA GLU A 4 -24.81 -20.22 1.79
C GLU A 4 -24.37 -19.02 0.93
N LEU A 5 -23.11 -18.97 0.47
CA LEU A 5 -22.64 -17.87 -0.38
C LEU A 5 -23.23 -17.87 -1.79
N LEU A 6 -23.72 -19.03 -2.24
CA LEU A 6 -24.38 -19.22 -3.54
C LEU A 6 -25.84 -18.78 -3.54
N LEU A 7 -26.42 -18.52 -2.36
CA LEU A 7 -27.78 -18.01 -2.25
C LEU A 7 -27.88 -16.60 -2.89
N PRO A 8 -29.06 -16.21 -3.38
CA PRO A 8 -29.25 -14.87 -3.95
C PRO A 8 -29.10 -13.78 -2.89
N VAL A 9 -28.69 -12.59 -3.31
CA VAL A 9 -28.74 -11.39 -2.44
C VAL A 9 -30.20 -10.95 -2.24
N PRO A 10 -30.59 -10.40 -1.08
CA PRO A 10 -31.94 -9.92 -0.84
C PRO A 10 -32.37 -8.87 -1.87
N PRO A 11 -33.63 -8.92 -2.36
CA PRO A 11 -34.13 -7.93 -3.30
C PRO A 11 -34.19 -6.55 -2.64
N VAL A 12 -33.90 -5.52 -3.41
CA VAL A 12 -34.03 -4.13 -2.99
C VAL A 12 -35.32 -3.55 -3.58
N PRO A 13 -36.13 -2.82 -2.81
CA PRO A 13 -37.30 -2.12 -3.35
C PRO A 13 -36.91 -1.18 -4.51
N PRO A 14 -37.75 -1.06 -5.55
CA PRO A 14 -37.49 -0.11 -6.63
C PRO A 14 -37.54 1.33 -6.10
N GLY A 15 -36.78 2.22 -6.72
CA GLY A 15 -36.80 3.65 -6.46
C GLY A 15 -36.40 4.44 -7.70
N ASP A 16 -37.01 5.61 -7.87
CA ASP A 16 -36.83 6.43 -9.08
C ASP A 16 -35.89 7.62 -8.85
N ALA A 17 -35.55 7.93 -7.58
CA ALA A 17 -34.61 8.97 -7.21
C ALA A 17 -33.84 8.62 -5.92
N GLY A 18 -32.81 9.41 -5.63
CA GLY A 18 -32.03 9.38 -4.40
C GLY A 18 -31.33 8.04 -4.15
N VAL A 19 -31.09 7.76 -2.88
CA VAL A 19 -30.44 6.52 -2.43
C VAL A 19 -31.28 5.30 -2.79
N ALA A 20 -32.61 5.40 -2.82
CA ALA A 20 -33.49 4.30 -3.21
C ALA A 20 -33.22 3.86 -4.67
N TRP A 21 -33.14 4.82 -5.60
CA TRP A 21 -32.73 4.56 -6.98
C TRP A 21 -31.33 3.95 -7.05
N LEU A 22 -30.36 4.55 -6.34
CA LEU A 22 -28.97 4.08 -6.35
C LEU A 22 -28.86 2.62 -5.90
N ARG A 23 -29.56 2.25 -4.81
CA ARG A 23 -29.60 0.88 -4.29
C ARG A 23 -30.25 -0.08 -5.29
N SER A 24 -31.38 0.30 -5.88
CA SER A 24 -32.10 -0.53 -6.86
C SER A 24 -31.29 -0.79 -8.14
N SER A 25 -30.37 0.12 -8.47
CA SER A 25 -29.49 0.06 -9.64
C SER A 25 -28.12 -0.61 -9.37
N ALA A 26 -27.82 -0.99 -8.13
CA ALA A 26 -26.48 -1.46 -7.75
C ALA A 26 -26.23 -2.93 -8.12
N VAL A 27 -25.08 -3.21 -8.74
CA VAL A 27 -24.63 -4.59 -9.08
C VAL A 27 -24.56 -5.53 -7.87
N ARG A 28 -24.21 -4.98 -6.70
CA ARG A 28 -24.07 -5.74 -5.44
C ARG A 28 -25.41 -6.26 -4.90
N PHE A 29 -26.52 -5.65 -5.29
CA PHE A 29 -27.85 -6.00 -4.83
C PHE A 29 -28.74 -6.61 -5.91
N SER A 30 -28.21 -6.81 -7.11
CA SER A 30 -28.89 -7.51 -8.22
C SER A 30 -28.58 -9.01 -8.24
N ASN A 31 -29.43 -9.82 -8.86
CA ASN A 31 -29.21 -11.25 -9.10
C ASN A 31 -29.39 -11.59 -10.61
N GLY A 32 -29.00 -12.80 -11.02
CA GLY A 32 -29.32 -13.33 -12.35
C GLY A 32 -28.84 -12.47 -13.52
N ALA A 33 -29.70 -12.30 -14.54
CA ALA A 33 -29.37 -11.57 -15.76
C ALA A 33 -29.06 -10.07 -15.52
N GLU A 34 -29.73 -9.45 -14.55
CA GLU A 34 -29.46 -8.06 -14.16
C GLU A 34 -28.07 -7.91 -13.55
N HIS A 35 -27.68 -8.85 -12.68
CA HIS A 35 -26.33 -8.87 -12.12
C HIS A 35 -25.27 -9.01 -13.22
N VAL A 36 -25.43 -9.94 -14.16
CA VAL A 36 -24.50 -10.11 -15.29
C VAL A 36 -24.35 -8.81 -16.09
N ARG A 37 -25.47 -8.15 -16.43
CA ARG A 37 -25.46 -6.88 -17.18
C ARG A 37 -24.71 -5.77 -16.42
N ARG A 38 -25.08 -5.54 -15.16
CA ARG A 38 -24.49 -4.48 -14.31
C ARG A 38 -23.04 -4.77 -13.96
N ARG A 39 -22.68 -6.04 -13.82
CA ARG A 39 -21.31 -6.50 -13.61
C ARG A 39 -20.44 -6.16 -14.81
N ALA A 40 -20.88 -6.52 -16.01
CA ALA A 40 -20.15 -6.20 -17.23
C ALA A 40 -19.95 -4.68 -17.40
N LEU A 41 -20.95 -3.86 -17.03
CA LEU A 41 -20.81 -2.40 -17.00
C LEU A 41 -19.76 -1.93 -15.99
N THR A 42 -19.79 -2.48 -14.77
CA THR A 42 -18.83 -2.14 -13.71
C THR A 42 -17.40 -2.52 -14.11
N GLU A 43 -17.21 -3.68 -14.72
CA GLU A 43 -15.90 -4.13 -15.22
C GLU A 43 -15.38 -3.23 -16.35
N ARG A 44 -16.25 -2.83 -17.29
CA ARG A 44 -15.88 -1.86 -18.34
C ARG A 44 -15.47 -0.50 -17.78
N LEU A 45 -16.13 -0.01 -16.74
CA LEU A 45 -15.77 1.27 -16.09
C LEU A 45 -14.42 1.23 -15.38
N LEU A 46 -13.95 0.04 -15.00
CA LEU A 46 -12.66 -0.16 -14.33
C LEU A 46 -11.54 -0.58 -15.28
N ASP A 47 -11.88 -0.92 -16.53
CA ASP A 47 -10.89 -1.36 -17.52
C ASP A 47 -9.89 -0.24 -17.82
N GLY A 48 -8.59 -0.56 -17.78
CA GLY A 48 -7.51 0.42 -17.96
C GLY A 48 -7.37 1.48 -16.86
N VAL A 49 -8.13 1.41 -15.75
CA VAL A 49 -8.02 2.38 -14.64
C VAL A 49 -6.80 2.05 -13.79
N HIS A 50 -5.80 2.93 -13.84
CA HIS A 50 -4.58 2.86 -13.04
C HIS A 50 -4.49 4.06 -12.11
N VAL A 51 -4.89 3.89 -10.85
CA VAL A 51 -4.94 4.97 -9.87
C VAL A 51 -4.34 4.55 -8.53
N THR A 52 -3.88 5.53 -7.76
CA THR A 52 -3.19 5.34 -6.47
C THR A 52 -3.97 5.87 -5.27
N THR A 53 -5.02 6.66 -5.52
CA THR A 53 -5.89 7.32 -4.52
C THR A 53 -7.37 7.16 -4.86
N LEU A 54 -8.25 7.46 -3.88
CA LEU A 54 -9.70 7.54 -4.13
C LEU A 54 -10.08 8.75 -5.00
N ASP A 55 -9.34 9.87 -4.91
CA ASP A 55 -9.58 11.05 -5.74
C ASP A 55 -9.30 10.78 -7.22
N GLU A 56 -8.19 10.11 -7.53
CA GLU A 56 -7.89 9.69 -8.90
C GLU A 56 -8.94 8.70 -9.42
N LEU A 57 -9.44 7.78 -8.57
CA LEU A 57 -10.56 6.90 -8.94
C LEU A 57 -11.82 7.70 -9.23
N ALA A 58 -12.13 8.71 -8.41
CA ALA A 58 -13.27 9.57 -8.62
C ALA A 58 -13.16 10.35 -9.93
N ALA A 59 -11.99 10.91 -10.24
CA ALA A 59 -11.70 11.55 -11.51
C ALA A 59 -11.84 10.59 -12.70
N ALA A 60 -11.27 9.37 -12.61
CA ALA A 60 -11.36 8.34 -13.64
C ALA A 60 -12.81 7.89 -13.92
N LEU A 61 -13.67 7.91 -12.91
CA LEU A 61 -15.10 7.62 -13.03
C LEU A 61 -15.94 8.84 -13.46
N GLY A 62 -15.31 9.97 -13.75
CA GLY A 62 -15.99 11.21 -14.16
C GLY A 62 -16.74 11.92 -13.02
N LEU A 63 -16.30 11.73 -11.78
CA LEU A 63 -16.87 12.32 -10.56
C LEU A 63 -15.77 13.05 -9.73
N PRO A 64 -14.97 13.96 -10.31
CA PRO A 64 -13.90 14.64 -9.57
C PRO A 64 -14.46 15.46 -8.41
N GLY A 65 -13.75 15.47 -7.26
CA GLY A 65 -14.17 16.22 -6.07
C GLY A 65 -15.43 15.69 -5.36
N SER A 66 -15.88 14.48 -5.69
CA SER A 66 -17.13 13.91 -5.16
C SER A 66 -16.97 13.19 -3.82
N LEU A 67 -15.77 13.10 -3.24
CA LEU A 67 -15.53 12.23 -2.07
C LEU A 67 -16.34 12.63 -0.84
N ASP A 68 -16.62 13.93 -0.64
CA ASP A 68 -17.50 14.40 0.46
C ASP A 68 -18.96 13.95 0.25
N ASP A 69 -19.45 14.00 -0.98
CA ASP A 69 -20.78 13.48 -1.34
C ASP A 69 -20.82 11.95 -1.15
N ILE A 70 -19.77 11.24 -1.56
CA ILE A 70 -19.63 9.79 -1.36
C ILE A 70 -19.62 9.44 0.13
N ALA A 71 -18.92 10.23 0.96
CA ALA A 71 -18.89 10.05 2.41
C ALA A 71 -20.27 10.25 3.04
N ALA A 72 -21.08 11.19 2.52
CA ALA A 72 -22.46 11.40 2.96
C ALA A 72 -23.40 10.24 2.55
N ILE A 73 -23.16 9.62 1.38
CA ILE A 73 -23.96 8.50 0.86
C ILE A 73 -23.64 7.20 1.58
N ALA A 74 -22.37 6.94 1.89
CA ALA A 74 -21.88 5.64 2.35
C ALA A 74 -22.64 5.04 3.56
N PRO A 75 -22.99 5.80 4.63
CA PRO A 75 -23.77 5.30 5.75
C PRO A 75 -25.18 4.84 5.36
N SER A 76 -25.78 5.49 4.36
CA SER A 76 -27.09 5.13 3.81
C SER A 76 -26.99 4.16 2.63
N TYR A 77 -25.84 3.57 2.32
CA TYR A 77 -25.76 2.74 1.11
C TYR A 77 -26.42 1.36 1.26
N GLN A 78 -26.26 0.70 2.41
CA GLN A 78 -26.77 -0.67 2.58
C GLN A 78 -28.31 -0.67 2.63
N PRO A 79 -29.02 -1.64 2.02
CA PRO A 79 -30.48 -1.61 1.91
C PRO A 79 -31.25 -1.59 3.23
N HIS A 80 -30.62 -2.01 4.32
CA HIS A 80 -31.20 -2.04 5.66
C HIS A 80 -30.90 -0.81 6.51
N GLU A 81 -30.03 0.08 6.04
CA GLU A 81 -29.70 1.32 6.73
C GLU A 81 -30.73 2.40 6.39
N PRO A 82 -30.98 3.36 7.29
CA PRO A 82 -31.87 4.48 7.01
C PRO A 82 -31.30 5.37 5.90
N ILE A 83 -32.20 5.91 5.08
CA ILE A 83 -31.86 6.95 4.09
C ILE A 83 -31.96 8.30 4.78
N THR A 84 -30.92 9.14 4.63
CA THR A 84 -30.92 10.51 5.13
C THR A 84 -31.15 11.50 3.99
N ALA A 85 -31.75 12.66 4.29
CA ALA A 85 -31.95 13.72 3.30
C ALA A 85 -30.62 14.23 2.71
N ALA A 86 -29.54 14.22 3.50
CA ALA A 86 -28.20 14.58 3.04
C ALA A 86 -27.66 13.58 2.01
N ALA A 87 -27.85 12.28 2.26
CA ALA A 87 -27.47 11.22 1.33
C ALA A 87 -28.28 11.30 0.03
N ASP A 88 -29.60 11.52 0.10
CA ASP A 88 -30.42 11.72 -1.10
C ASP A 88 -29.94 12.93 -1.91
N ALA A 89 -29.74 14.07 -1.26
CA ALA A 89 -29.26 15.28 -1.94
C ALA A 89 -27.88 15.07 -2.58
N ALA A 90 -27.00 14.30 -1.95
CA ALA A 90 -25.69 13.93 -2.50
C ALA A 90 -25.83 13.03 -3.73
N VAL A 91 -26.71 12.02 -3.70
CA VAL A 91 -26.98 11.19 -4.88
C VAL A 91 -27.50 12.05 -6.03
N GLU A 92 -28.44 12.96 -5.78
CA GLU A 92 -29.00 13.82 -6.83
C GLU A 92 -27.96 14.74 -7.46
N ARG A 93 -27.03 15.29 -6.66
CA ARG A 93 -25.90 16.08 -7.19
C ARG A 93 -25.02 15.27 -8.12
N LEU A 94 -24.69 14.03 -7.75
CA LEU A 94 -23.77 13.18 -8.50
C LEU A 94 -24.42 12.49 -9.71
N ALA A 95 -25.72 12.18 -9.63
CA ALA A 95 -26.39 11.39 -10.65
C ALA A 95 -26.45 12.14 -11.98
N GLY A 96 -26.90 13.41 -11.96
CA GLY A 96 -27.23 14.21 -13.15
C GLY A 96 -28.41 13.66 -13.96
N SER A 97 -28.46 12.35 -14.15
CA SER A 97 -29.57 11.55 -14.68
C SER A 97 -29.63 10.19 -13.97
N HIS A 98 -30.83 9.64 -13.80
CA HIS A 98 -31.05 8.37 -13.09
C HIS A 98 -30.81 7.11 -13.96
N GLY A 99 -29.72 7.09 -14.75
CA GLY A 99 -29.34 5.96 -15.61
C GLY A 99 -28.41 4.92 -14.96
N GLU A 100 -28.41 3.68 -15.45
CA GLU A 100 -27.58 2.59 -14.87
C GLU A 100 -26.08 2.91 -14.85
N GLU A 101 -25.56 3.66 -15.82
CA GLU A 101 -24.14 4.06 -15.85
C GLU A 101 -23.79 5.08 -14.77
N ALA A 102 -24.64 6.07 -14.53
CA ALA A 102 -24.47 7.03 -13.45
C ALA A 102 -24.50 6.31 -12.08
N ALA A 103 -25.45 5.39 -11.90
CA ALA A 103 -25.51 4.56 -10.71
C ALA A 103 -24.23 3.72 -10.54
N ALA A 104 -23.73 3.08 -11.61
CA ALA A 104 -22.53 2.26 -11.54
C ALA A 104 -21.29 3.05 -11.10
N ARG A 105 -21.09 4.27 -11.60
CA ARG A 105 -19.97 5.15 -11.20
C ARG A 105 -20.05 5.55 -9.73
N ILE A 106 -21.23 5.98 -9.27
CA ILE A 106 -21.45 6.37 -7.86
C ILE A 106 -21.28 5.15 -6.95
N VAL A 107 -21.89 4.01 -7.30
CA VAL A 107 -21.82 2.77 -6.52
C VAL A 107 -20.38 2.28 -6.40
N LEU A 108 -19.58 2.35 -7.45
CA LEU A 108 -18.15 2.01 -7.41
C LEU A 108 -17.41 2.83 -6.35
N LEU A 109 -17.61 4.15 -6.33
CA LEU A 109 -16.98 5.02 -5.35
C LEU A 109 -17.51 4.81 -3.92
N VAL A 110 -18.82 4.65 -3.74
CA VAL A 110 -19.41 4.37 -2.43
C VAL A 110 -18.87 3.06 -1.85
N GLN A 111 -18.74 2.02 -2.68
CA GLN A 111 -18.17 0.75 -2.25
C GLN A 111 -16.67 0.86 -1.99
N ALA A 112 -15.94 1.58 -2.84
CA ALA A 112 -14.52 1.84 -2.63
C ALA A 112 -14.28 2.61 -1.33
N TRP A 113 -15.09 3.62 -1.01
CA TRP A 113 -14.95 4.43 0.19
C TRP A 113 -14.93 3.58 1.46
N ALA A 114 -16.04 2.91 1.80
CA ALA A 114 -16.12 2.19 3.06
C ALA A 114 -15.18 0.98 3.11
N ALA A 115 -15.09 0.20 2.02
CA ALA A 115 -14.29 -1.02 2.00
C ALA A 115 -12.77 -0.73 1.99
N THR A 116 -12.32 0.26 1.23
CA THR A 116 -10.90 0.63 1.18
C THR A 116 -10.44 1.28 2.48
N HIS A 117 -11.25 2.14 3.12
CA HIS A 117 -10.93 2.66 4.45
C HIS A 117 -10.85 1.54 5.50
N ALA A 118 -11.81 0.61 5.51
CA ALA A 118 -11.78 -0.53 6.41
C ALA A 118 -10.56 -1.43 6.16
N LEU A 119 -10.18 -1.65 4.89
CA LEU A 119 -9.00 -2.43 4.52
C LEU A 119 -7.71 -1.72 4.95
N ALA A 120 -7.62 -0.40 4.72
CA ALA A 120 -6.46 0.39 5.13
C ALA A 120 -6.28 0.36 6.65
N ASP A 121 -7.36 0.50 7.41
CA ASP A 121 -7.32 0.45 8.87
C ASP A 121 -6.86 -0.92 9.39
N ARG A 122 -7.32 -2.01 8.76
CA ARG A 122 -6.87 -3.38 9.10
C ARG A 122 -5.41 -3.61 8.78
N LEU A 123 -4.93 -3.15 7.62
CA LEU A 123 -3.51 -3.22 7.30
C LEU A 123 -2.66 -2.45 8.31
N ARG A 124 -3.15 -1.29 8.76
CA ARG A 124 -2.50 -0.44 9.75
C ARG A 124 -2.47 -1.07 11.14
N THR A 125 -3.57 -1.66 11.60
CA THR A 125 -3.69 -2.28 12.95
C THR A 125 -3.22 -3.73 12.97
N GLY A 126 -3.18 -4.38 11.81
CA GLY A 126 -2.99 -5.81 11.62
C GLY A 126 -4.14 -6.68 12.07
N ASP A 127 -5.36 -6.15 12.05
CA ASP A 127 -6.57 -6.94 12.25
C ASP A 127 -6.76 -7.91 11.06
N PRO A 128 -6.76 -9.24 11.29
CA PRO A 128 -6.89 -10.24 10.23
C PRO A 128 -8.32 -10.40 9.70
N ALA A 129 -9.33 -9.73 10.31
CA ALA A 129 -10.71 -9.85 9.88
C ALA A 129 -10.90 -9.37 8.42
N PRO A 130 -11.94 -9.83 7.70
CA PRO A 130 -12.24 -9.38 6.34
C PRO A 130 -12.90 -7.98 6.31
N PRO A 131 -12.54 -7.07 5.38
CA PRO A 131 -13.00 -5.67 5.32
C PRO A 131 -14.53 -5.53 5.38
N VAL A 132 -15.23 -6.53 4.85
CA VAL A 132 -16.67 -6.74 5.04
C VAL A 132 -16.84 -8.02 5.86
N PRO A 133 -17.30 -7.95 7.12
CA PRO A 133 -17.37 -9.10 8.01
C PRO A 133 -18.51 -10.06 7.69
N VAL A 134 -19.63 -9.53 7.18
CA VAL A 134 -20.85 -10.29 6.90
C VAL A 134 -21.48 -9.86 5.58
N THR A 135 -22.21 -10.78 4.97
CA THR A 135 -23.05 -10.50 3.81
C THR A 135 -24.44 -11.09 4.03
N ARG A 136 -25.48 -10.48 3.44
CA ARG A 136 -26.86 -10.96 3.59
C ARG A 136 -27.27 -11.80 2.40
N ARG A 137 -28.04 -12.85 2.68
CA ARG A 137 -28.52 -13.82 1.69
C ARG A 137 -29.99 -14.11 1.88
N GLN A 138 -30.71 -14.26 0.78
CA GLN A 138 -32.13 -14.57 0.77
C GLN A 138 -32.33 -16.09 0.81
N THR A 139 -33.10 -16.56 1.79
CA THR A 139 -33.57 -17.95 1.90
C THR A 139 -35.09 -17.99 1.74
N PRO A 140 -35.69 -19.18 1.57
CA PRO A 140 -37.15 -19.34 1.63
C PRO A 140 -37.77 -18.91 2.97
N ARG A 141 -36.97 -18.86 4.06
CA ARG A 141 -37.42 -18.49 5.41
C ARG A 141 -37.14 -17.03 5.78
N GLY A 142 -36.54 -16.25 4.88
CA GLY A 142 -36.15 -14.86 5.11
C GLY A 142 -34.68 -14.58 4.85
N VAL A 143 -34.23 -13.41 5.28
CA VAL A 143 -32.83 -12.96 5.12
C VAL A 143 -31.96 -13.52 6.23
N VAL A 144 -30.82 -14.09 5.87
CA VAL A 144 -29.79 -14.57 6.81
C VAL A 144 -28.49 -13.78 6.62
N GLU A 145 -27.70 -13.67 7.69
CA GLU A 145 -26.34 -13.16 7.64
C GLU A 145 -25.35 -14.31 7.50
N VAL A 146 -24.46 -14.19 6.52
CA VAL A 146 -23.41 -15.14 6.21
C VAL A 146 -22.08 -14.49 6.57
N SER A 147 -21.33 -15.15 7.45
CA SER A 147 -20.00 -14.70 7.84
C SER A 147 -19.02 -14.80 6.68
N LEU A 148 -18.19 -13.77 6.52
CA LEU A 148 -17.09 -13.74 5.56
C LEU A 148 -15.73 -14.01 6.21
N ALA A 149 -15.68 -14.32 7.51
CA ALA A 149 -14.43 -14.43 8.28
C ALA A 149 -13.40 -15.41 7.70
N HIS A 150 -13.86 -16.47 7.04
CA HIS A 150 -13.01 -17.51 6.43
C HIS A 150 -12.97 -17.43 4.90
N HIS A 151 -13.43 -16.33 4.32
CA HIS A 151 -13.48 -16.12 2.88
C HIS A 151 -12.52 -15.01 2.47
N PRO A 152 -11.69 -15.21 1.43
CA PRO A 152 -10.90 -14.14 0.86
C PRO A 152 -11.77 -12.94 0.49
N PHE A 153 -11.24 -11.74 0.64
CA PHE A 153 -11.94 -10.53 0.22
C PHE A 153 -12.36 -10.63 -1.25
N GLY A 154 -13.66 -10.53 -1.52
CA GLY A 154 -14.19 -10.65 -2.88
C GLY A 154 -14.38 -12.09 -3.37
N HIS A 155 -14.49 -13.10 -2.49
CA HIS A 155 -14.80 -14.47 -2.90
C HIS A 155 -16.31 -14.68 -3.18
N GLY A 156 -16.64 -15.42 -4.25
CA GLY A 156 -18.01 -15.84 -4.60
C GLY A 156 -18.61 -15.10 -5.81
N PRO A 157 -19.89 -15.37 -6.16
CA PRO A 157 -20.54 -14.83 -7.36
C PRO A 157 -20.60 -13.30 -7.42
N HIS A 158 -20.56 -12.65 -6.25
CA HIS A 158 -20.58 -11.19 -6.07
C HIS A 158 -19.20 -10.63 -5.68
N ALA A 159 -18.13 -11.24 -6.19
CA ALA A 159 -16.75 -10.78 -6.01
C ALA A 159 -16.58 -9.28 -6.29
N CYS A 160 -15.65 -8.58 -5.63
CA CYS A 160 -15.38 -7.18 -5.95
C CYS A 160 -14.64 -7.08 -7.32
N PRO A 161 -15.20 -6.39 -8.33
CA PRO A 161 -14.53 -6.23 -9.64
C PRO A 161 -13.24 -5.40 -9.52
N GLY A 162 -13.21 -4.43 -8.62
CA GLY A 162 -12.07 -3.56 -8.36
C GLY A 162 -11.14 -4.03 -7.25
N ARG A 163 -11.09 -5.34 -6.93
CA ARG A 163 -10.32 -5.86 -5.78
C ARG A 163 -8.85 -5.43 -5.78
N ARG A 164 -8.17 -5.57 -6.92
CA ARG A 164 -6.75 -5.18 -7.06
C ARG A 164 -6.58 -3.68 -6.80
N LEU A 165 -7.47 -2.86 -7.34
CA LEU A 165 -7.43 -1.42 -7.16
C LEU A 165 -7.71 -1.00 -5.70
N ALA A 166 -8.75 -1.54 -5.09
CA ALA A 166 -9.07 -1.30 -3.68
C ALA A 166 -7.91 -1.70 -2.76
N THR A 167 -7.29 -2.86 -3.02
CA THR A 167 -6.12 -3.32 -2.26
C THR A 167 -4.94 -2.37 -2.41
N ARG A 168 -4.66 -1.91 -3.63
CA ARG A 168 -3.57 -0.95 -3.89
C ARG A 168 -3.79 0.36 -3.13
N ILE A 169 -4.96 0.99 -3.30
CA ILE A 169 -5.29 2.25 -2.61
C ILE A 169 -5.25 2.05 -1.08
N ALA A 170 -5.76 0.93 -0.56
CA ALA A 170 -5.73 0.65 0.87
C ALA A 170 -4.30 0.49 1.41
N LYS A 171 -3.40 -0.20 0.69
CA LYS A 171 -1.99 -0.32 1.07
C LYS A 171 -1.31 1.05 1.11
N ASN A 172 -1.58 1.91 0.14
CA ASN A 172 -1.07 3.28 0.09
C ASN A 172 -1.54 4.09 1.32
N MET A 173 -2.85 4.07 1.60
CA MET A 173 -3.43 4.75 2.76
C MET A 173 -2.86 4.21 4.08
N ALA A 174 -2.78 2.88 4.22
CA ALA A 174 -2.23 2.24 5.42
C ALA A 174 -0.76 2.60 5.63
N PHE A 175 0.05 2.54 4.57
CA PHE A 175 1.47 2.85 4.65
C PHE A 175 1.72 4.31 5.04
N ARG A 176 0.99 5.25 4.45
CA ARG A 176 1.00 6.65 4.88
C ARG A 176 0.64 6.77 6.36
N ALA A 177 -0.47 6.16 6.78
CA ALA A 177 -0.94 6.23 8.17
C ALA A 177 0.05 5.63 9.20
N LEU A 178 0.86 4.63 8.82
CA LEU A 178 1.91 4.06 9.68
C LEU A 178 2.99 5.09 10.07
N HIS A 179 3.20 6.15 9.27
CA HIS A 179 4.19 7.20 9.57
C HIS A 179 3.65 8.31 10.49
N HIS A 180 2.36 8.27 10.84
CA HIS A 180 1.71 9.28 11.69
C HIS A 180 1.28 8.73 13.06
N GLN A 181 1.77 7.54 13.43
CA GLN A 181 1.49 6.94 14.73
C GLN A 181 2.32 7.58 15.85
N ALA A 182 1.96 7.28 17.09
CA ALA A 182 2.71 7.71 18.27
C ALA A 182 4.09 7.03 18.30
N GLU A 183 4.13 5.71 18.10
CA GLU A 183 5.37 4.95 17.98
C GLU A 183 5.87 4.92 16.53
N PRO A 184 7.20 4.94 16.32
CA PRO A 184 7.76 4.87 14.97
C PRO A 184 7.50 3.51 14.33
N LEU A 185 7.26 3.52 13.01
CA LEU A 185 7.25 2.32 12.20
C LEU A 185 8.65 1.69 12.15
N VAL A 186 8.82 0.51 12.74
CA VAL A 186 10.00 -0.33 12.47
C VAL A 186 9.78 -1.06 11.14
N LEU A 187 10.58 -0.72 10.14
CA LEU A 187 10.48 -1.23 8.78
C LEU A 187 11.67 -2.16 8.47
N PRO A 188 11.49 -3.49 8.52
CA PRO A 188 12.53 -4.41 8.10
C PRO A 188 12.67 -4.41 6.57
N ASN A 189 13.88 -4.68 6.09
CA ASN A 189 14.19 -4.65 4.66
C ASN A 189 14.49 -6.06 4.14
N ALA A 190 13.74 -6.47 3.12
CA ALA A 190 13.86 -7.73 2.40
C ALA A 190 14.74 -7.57 1.14
N TRP A 191 15.30 -8.69 0.68
CA TRP A 191 16.05 -8.78 -0.58
C TRP A 191 15.50 -9.84 -1.53
N ASP A 192 14.48 -10.59 -1.10
CA ASP A 192 13.76 -11.59 -1.89
C ASP A 192 12.33 -11.79 -1.35
N HIS A 193 11.56 -12.67 -1.99
CA HIS A 193 10.20 -13.01 -1.55
C HIS A 193 10.18 -13.67 -0.16
N SER A 194 11.06 -14.65 0.08
CA SER A 194 11.07 -15.45 1.30
C SER A 194 11.34 -14.62 2.55
N SER A 195 12.30 -13.70 2.48
CA SER A 195 12.59 -12.73 3.55
C SER A 195 11.39 -11.81 3.78
N ALA A 196 10.75 -11.28 2.73
CA ALA A 196 9.58 -10.42 2.88
C ALA A 196 8.40 -11.12 3.59
N VAL A 197 8.06 -12.35 3.18
CA VAL A 197 6.96 -13.10 3.81
C VAL A 197 7.30 -13.55 5.23
N ALA A 198 8.56 -13.94 5.49
CA ALA A 198 9.00 -14.29 6.84
C ALA A 198 8.91 -13.09 7.80
N LEU A 199 9.30 -11.90 7.34
CA LEU A 199 9.17 -10.67 8.11
C LEU A 199 7.71 -10.34 8.41
N HIS A 200 6.84 -10.45 7.43
CA HIS A 200 5.41 -10.22 7.68
C HIS A 200 4.81 -11.26 8.65
N ALA A 201 5.17 -12.54 8.50
CA ALA A 201 4.75 -13.61 9.41
C ALA A 201 5.24 -13.39 10.85
N ALA A 202 6.38 -12.71 11.02
CA ALA A 202 6.90 -12.28 12.32
C ALA A 202 6.14 -11.06 12.92
N GLY A 203 5.13 -10.53 12.23
CA GLY A 203 4.24 -9.47 12.72
C GLY A 203 4.55 -8.07 12.22
N PHE A 204 5.56 -7.88 11.37
CA PHE A 204 5.87 -6.56 10.81
C PHE A 204 4.76 -6.09 9.85
N ARG A 205 4.32 -4.84 10.04
CA ARG A 205 3.17 -4.24 9.32
C ARG A 205 3.46 -3.86 7.88
N ALA A 206 4.72 -3.59 7.56
CA ALA A 206 5.19 -3.26 6.23
C ALA A 206 6.63 -3.75 6.04
N VAL A 207 7.06 -3.89 4.80
CA VAL A 207 8.41 -4.32 4.43
C VAL A 207 9.03 -3.36 3.42
N GLY A 208 10.29 -2.98 3.61
CA GLY A 208 11.08 -2.28 2.60
C GLY A 208 11.92 -3.25 1.76
N THR A 209 12.40 -2.83 0.59
CA THR A 209 13.54 -3.52 -0.05
C THR A 209 14.87 -2.88 0.38
N THR A 210 16.00 -3.51 0.08
CA THR A 210 17.35 -2.94 0.27
C THR A 210 18.17 -3.13 -1.00
N SER A 211 18.69 -2.04 -1.57
CA SER A 211 19.51 -2.08 -2.79
C SER A 211 20.72 -3.01 -2.64
N LEU A 212 21.49 -2.90 -1.54
CA LEU A 212 22.66 -3.77 -1.28
C LEU A 212 22.31 -5.26 -1.32
N GLY A 213 21.22 -5.66 -0.67
CA GLY A 213 20.83 -7.07 -0.63
C GLY A 213 20.46 -7.61 -2.00
N VAL A 214 19.75 -6.82 -2.80
CA VAL A 214 19.36 -7.17 -4.18
C VAL A 214 20.59 -7.24 -5.08
N ALA A 215 21.44 -6.20 -5.08
CA ALA A 215 22.64 -6.13 -5.91
C ALA A 215 23.62 -7.27 -5.60
N ALA A 216 23.95 -7.46 -4.31
CA ALA A 216 24.90 -8.48 -3.88
C ALA A 216 24.41 -9.92 -4.19
N ALA A 217 23.10 -10.19 -4.09
CA ALA A 217 22.53 -11.48 -4.46
C ALA A 217 22.71 -11.82 -5.95
N HIS A 218 22.95 -10.81 -6.79
CA HIS A 218 23.17 -10.96 -8.24
C HIS A 218 24.63 -10.71 -8.65
N GLY A 219 25.54 -10.55 -7.69
CA GLY A 219 26.96 -10.27 -7.97
C GLY A 219 27.21 -8.86 -8.56
N ILE A 220 26.31 -7.92 -8.28
CA ILE A 220 26.37 -6.53 -8.73
C ILE A 220 26.80 -5.63 -7.56
N GLU A 221 27.62 -4.62 -7.84
CA GLU A 221 27.98 -3.59 -6.85
C GLU A 221 26.81 -2.63 -6.60
N ASP A 222 26.58 -2.29 -5.34
CA ASP A 222 25.48 -1.42 -4.90
C ASP A 222 25.81 0.08 -5.08
N GLY A 223 24.77 0.91 -5.20
CA GLY A 223 24.86 2.38 -5.20
C GLY A 223 25.23 3.03 -6.54
N ALA A 224 25.37 2.23 -7.60
CA ALA A 224 25.62 2.71 -8.96
C ALA A 224 24.39 2.61 -9.89
N GLY A 225 23.23 2.20 -9.38
CA GLY A 225 22.02 1.95 -10.17
C GLY A 225 22.09 0.72 -11.10
N LEU A 226 23.16 -0.07 -11.02
CA LEU A 226 23.40 -1.21 -11.92
C LEU A 226 22.44 -2.38 -11.70
N ALA A 227 21.80 -2.46 -10.53
CA ALA A 227 20.84 -3.50 -10.17
C ALA A 227 19.37 -3.09 -10.44
N GLY A 228 19.13 -2.10 -11.31
CA GLY A 228 17.81 -1.55 -11.59
C GLY A 228 16.80 -2.61 -12.04
N ASP A 229 17.17 -3.48 -12.99
CA ASP A 229 16.29 -4.55 -13.49
C ASP A 229 15.88 -5.53 -12.38
N GLN A 230 16.85 -5.93 -11.54
CA GLN A 230 16.63 -6.85 -10.42
C GLN A 230 15.75 -6.21 -9.35
N THR A 231 15.97 -4.92 -9.08
CA THR A 231 15.19 -4.15 -8.10
C THR A 231 13.75 -3.99 -8.54
N VAL A 232 13.51 -3.64 -9.81
CA VAL A 232 12.16 -3.53 -10.39
C VAL A 232 11.46 -4.87 -10.42
N ALA A 233 12.17 -5.96 -10.79
CA ALA A 233 11.62 -7.30 -10.77
C ALA A 233 11.18 -7.72 -9.36
N LEU A 234 12.01 -7.46 -8.34
CA LEU A 234 11.64 -7.73 -6.95
C LEU A 234 10.45 -6.86 -6.50
N ALA A 235 10.47 -5.55 -6.78
CA ALA A 235 9.39 -4.66 -6.39
C ALA A 235 8.03 -5.11 -6.96
N ARG A 236 8.00 -5.51 -8.24
CA ARG A 236 6.79 -6.09 -8.88
C ARG A 236 6.36 -7.40 -8.23
N LEU A 237 7.31 -8.28 -7.93
CA LEU A 237 7.02 -9.55 -7.24
C LEU A 237 6.41 -9.34 -5.85
N LEU A 238 6.90 -8.35 -5.10
CA LEU A 238 6.44 -8.08 -3.74
C LEU A 238 5.16 -7.22 -3.69
N ALA A 239 4.86 -6.43 -4.74
CA ALA A 239 3.66 -5.59 -4.80
C ALA A 239 2.34 -6.37 -4.64
N ASP A 240 2.32 -7.64 -5.06
CA ASP A 240 1.15 -8.54 -4.98
C ASP A 240 0.94 -9.16 -3.59
N LEU A 241 1.88 -8.98 -2.64
CA LEU A 241 1.76 -9.48 -1.26
C LEU A 241 0.65 -8.74 -0.50
N PRO A 242 -0.02 -9.34 0.52
CA PRO A 242 -1.21 -8.75 1.14
C PRO A 242 -0.92 -7.55 2.06
N PHE A 243 0.32 -7.08 2.17
CA PHE A 243 0.75 -6.00 3.06
C PHE A 243 1.49 -4.90 2.29
N PRO A 244 1.64 -3.70 2.88
CA PRO A 244 2.39 -2.62 2.25
C PRO A 244 3.87 -2.94 2.06
N VAL A 245 4.38 -2.65 0.87
CA VAL A 245 5.80 -2.76 0.50
C VAL A 245 6.29 -1.41 0.01
N THR A 246 7.50 -1.01 0.42
CA THR A 246 8.20 0.16 -0.13
C THR A 246 9.48 -0.28 -0.84
N ALA A 247 9.72 0.22 -2.05
CA ALA A 247 10.90 -0.12 -2.83
C ALA A 247 12.01 0.91 -2.67
N ASP A 248 13.23 0.45 -2.43
CA ASP A 248 14.44 1.27 -2.56
C ASP A 248 14.83 1.34 -4.04
N LEU A 249 14.72 2.53 -4.65
CA LEU A 249 14.99 2.74 -6.08
C LEU A 249 16.28 3.52 -6.32
N GLU A 250 17.15 3.63 -5.30
CA GLU A 250 18.36 4.46 -5.34
C GLU A 250 18.02 5.87 -5.86
N SER A 251 18.73 6.36 -6.87
CA SER A 251 18.51 7.65 -7.52
C SER A 251 17.46 7.64 -8.63
N GLY A 252 16.69 6.55 -8.77
CA GLY A 252 15.91 6.26 -9.98
C GLY A 252 16.77 5.66 -11.10
N PHE A 253 17.86 4.98 -10.74
CA PHE A 253 18.78 4.29 -11.66
C PHE A 253 19.38 5.17 -12.77
N GLY A 254 19.47 6.48 -12.54
CA GLY A 254 19.96 7.46 -13.51
C GLY A 254 18.97 7.80 -14.64
N ALA A 255 17.72 7.35 -14.56
CA ALA A 255 16.68 7.65 -15.53
C ALA A 255 16.15 9.10 -15.38
N PRO A 256 15.59 9.69 -16.46
CA PRO A 256 14.90 10.98 -16.39
C PRO A 256 13.70 10.98 -15.43
N PRO A 257 13.34 12.15 -14.85
CA PRO A 257 12.20 12.27 -13.92
C PRO A 257 10.90 11.62 -14.39
N ASP A 258 10.51 11.84 -15.65
CA ASP A 258 9.26 11.30 -16.20
C ASP A 258 9.28 9.76 -16.29
N GLU A 259 10.42 9.16 -16.63
CA GLU A 259 10.57 7.71 -16.69
C GLU A 259 10.53 7.09 -15.29
N VAL A 260 11.12 7.75 -14.28
CA VAL A 260 11.01 7.31 -12.88
C VAL A 260 9.58 7.45 -12.39
N ALA A 261 8.88 8.53 -12.74
CA ALA A 261 7.47 8.72 -12.39
C ALA A 261 6.57 7.62 -12.99
N ASP A 262 6.77 7.29 -14.27
CA ASP A 262 6.09 6.19 -14.96
C ASP A 262 6.37 4.85 -14.30
N LEU A 263 7.64 4.60 -13.95
CA LEU A 263 8.06 3.40 -13.25
C LEU A 263 7.32 3.28 -11.91
N VAL A 264 7.38 4.30 -11.04
CA VAL A 264 6.74 4.30 -9.72
C VAL A 264 5.24 4.07 -9.83
N ALA A 265 4.57 4.70 -10.80
CA ALA A 265 3.14 4.50 -11.05
C ALA A 265 2.81 3.08 -11.51
N SER A 266 3.72 2.38 -12.18
CA SER A 266 3.54 1.01 -12.64
C SER A 266 3.83 -0.08 -11.58
N LEU A 267 4.64 0.22 -10.56
CA LEU A 267 5.17 -0.80 -9.63
C LEU A 267 4.12 -1.44 -8.71
N GLY A 268 3.06 -0.72 -8.36
CA GLY A 268 2.04 -1.21 -7.41
C GLY A 268 2.48 -1.27 -5.94
N VAL A 269 3.68 -0.77 -5.62
CA VAL A 269 4.19 -0.63 -4.24
C VAL A 269 3.51 0.53 -3.51
N ALA A 270 3.51 0.47 -2.17
CA ALA A 270 2.90 1.48 -1.31
C ALA A 270 3.80 2.70 -1.05
N GLY A 271 5.11 2.55 -1.26
CA GLY A 271 6.08 3.62 -1.14
C GLY A 271 7.34 3.37 -1.93
N VAL A 272 8.17 4.41 -2.04
CA VAL A 272 9.50 4.34 -2.62
C VAL A 272 10.50 5.17 -1.80
N ASN A 273 11.76 4.75 -1.78
CA ASN A 273 12.87 5.63 -1.44
C ASN A 273 13.52 6.12 -2.73
N LEU A 274 13.78 7.43 -2.80
CA LEU A 274 14.58 8.05 -3.86
C LEU A 274 15.65 8.94 -3.24
N GLU A 275 16.91 8.73 -3.61
CA GLU A 275 18.06 9.41 -3.03
C GLU A 275 18.62 10.52 -3.92
N ASP A 276 19.20 11.54 -3.31
CA ASP A 276 19.97 12.57 -3.99
C ASP A 276 21.44 12.18 -4.23
N GLY A 277 21.89 11.05 -3.65
CA GLY A 277 23.17 10.42 -3.94
C GLY A 277 23.33 10.05 -5.41
N ARG A 278 24.54 10.24 -5.95
CA ARG A 278 24.94 9.90 -7.33
C ARG A 278 26.35 9.29 -7.30
N PRO A 279 26.78 8.55 -8.34
CA PRO A 279 28.12 7.96 -8.39
C PRO A 279 29.29 8.95 -8.19
N HIS A 280 29.08 10.25 -8.43
CA HIS A 280 30.10 11.30 -8.34
C HIS A 280 29.75 12.43 -7.35
N GLY A 281 28.84 12.19 -6.41
CA GLY A 281 28.45 13.19 -5.39
C GLY A 281 26.95 13.21 -5.14
N LEU A 282 26.38 14.42 -5.08
CA LEU A 282 24.94 14.63 -4.91
C LEU A 282 24.37 15.31 -6.15
N ALA A 283 23.12 15.00 -6.48
CA ALA A 283 22.31 15.86 -7.31
C ALA A 283 22.17 17.24 -6.65
N THR A 284 21.96 18.27 -7.47
CA THR A 284 21.55 19.56 -6.92
C THR A 284 20.18 19.42 -6.22
N PRO A 285 19.90 20.24 -5.19
CA PRO A 285 18.58 20.22 -4.56
C PRO A 285 17.43 20.44 -5.56
N GLN A 286 17.67 21.21 -6.63
CA GLN A 286 16.66 21.50 -7.65
C GLN A 286 16.37 20.29 -8.54
N GLU A 287 17.39 19.56 -9.01
CA GLU A 287 17.21 18.35 -9.83
C GLU A 287 16.44 17.28 -9.05
N GLN A 288 16.79 17.06 -7.77
CA GLN A 288 16.09 16.08 -6.95
C GLN A 288 14.64 16.51 -6.67
N ALA A 289 14.38 17.80 -6.45
CA ALA A 289 13.02 18.32 -6.27
C ALA A 289 12.14 18.12 -7.52
N GLN A 290 12.71 18.26 -8.72
CA GLN A 290 12.00 17.99 -9.98
C GLN A 290 11.62 16.52 -10.11
N LEU A 291 12.54 15.61 -9.76
CA LEU A 291 12.26 14.17 -9.71
C LEU A 291 11.13 13.84 -8.73
N ILE A 292 11.18 14.38 -7.51
CA ILE A 292 10.15 14.18 -6.49
C ILE A 292 8.79 14.68 -7.01
N SER A 293 8.75 15.89 -7.57
CA SER A 293 7.52 16.49 -8.09
C SER A 293 6.91 15.63 -9.21
N ALA A 294 7.70 15.19 -10.18
CA ALA A 294 7.23 14.33 -11.27
C ALA A 294 6.61 13.02 -10.76
N VAL A 295 7.26 12.38 -9.77
CA VAL A 295 6.73 11.15 -9.16
C VAL A 295 5.43 11.43 -8.40
N LYS A 296 5.35 12.54 -7.66
CA LYS A 296 4.15 12.89 -6.88
C LYS A 296 2.97 13.33 -7.74
N GLU A 297 3.23 13.95 -8.89
CA GLU A 297 2.20 14.27 -9.89
C GLU A 297 1.66 12.99 -10.54
N ARG A 298 2.53 12.01 -10.84
CA ARG A 298 2.11 10.77 -11.52
C ARG A 298 1.52 9.71 -10.59
N ALA A 299 1.97 9.65 -9.34
CA ALA A 299 1.59 8.64 -8.36
C ALA A 299 1.39 9.26 -6.96
N PRO A 300 0.41 10.18 -6.80
CA PRO A 300 0.23 10.96 -5.57
C PRO A 300 -0.04 10.11 -4.33
N GLY A 301 -0.63 8.93 -4.49
CA GLY A 301 -0.90 7.98 -3.41
C GLY A 301 0.31 7.17 -2.95
N VAL A 302 1.38 7.05 -3.75
CA VAL A 302 2.61 6.35 -3.34
C VAL A 302 3.40 7.22 -2.38
N PHE A 303 3.77 6.67 -1.21
CA PHE A 303 4.57 7.38 -0.22
C PHE A 303 6.01 7.56 -0.72
N LEU A 304 6.44 8.80 -0.96
CA LEU A 304 7.81 9.09 -1.39
C LEU A 304 8.66 9.50 -0.17
N ASN A 305 9.61 8.65 0.18
CA ASN A 305 10.59 8.90 1.22
C ASN A 305 11.91 9.41 0.60
N ALA A 306 12.13 10.73 0.63
CA ALA A 306 13.29 11.36 0.02
C ALA A 306 14.55 11.11 0.87
N ARG A 307 15.50 10.35 0.34
CA ARG A 307 16.79 10.06 1.00
C ARG A 307 17.81 11.16 0.69
N ILE A 308 18.48 11.62 1.73
CA ILE A 308 19.45 12.71 1.69
C ILE A 308 20.80 12.17 2.17
N ASP A 309 21.79 12.13 1.28
CA ASP A 309 23.09 11.47 1.52
C ASP A 309 24.19 12.41 2.02
N THR A 310 23.85 13.67 2.30
CA THR A 310 24.75 14.68 2.87
C THR A 310 25.53 14.17 4.09
N HIS A 311 24.86 13.45 5.00
CA HIS A 311 25.49 12.99 6.24
C HIS A 311 26.60 11.95 5.99
N TRP A 312 26.39 11.01 5.06
CA TRP A 312 27.41 10.04 4.67
C TRP A 312 28.61 10.67 3.97
N LEU A 313 28.40 11.82 3.32
CA LEU A 313 29.46 12.60 2.68
C LEU A 313 30.13 13.61 3.63
N GLY A 314 29.78 13.62 4.92
CA GLY A 314 30.35 14.54 5.91
C GLY A 314 29.96 16.01 5.69
N ILE A 315 28.87 16.26 4.97
CA ILE A 315 28.35 17.60 4.69
C ILE A 315 27.56 18.10 5.91
N ALA A 316 27.65 19.41 6.19
CA ALA A 316 27.03 20.03 7.34
C ALA A 316 25.49 19.87 7.36
N LEU A 317 24.92 19.76 8.57
CA LEU A 317 23.48 19.57 8.77
C LEU A 317 22.62 20.67 8.13
N ASN A 318 23.09 21.92 8.07
CA ASN A 318 22.33 23.01 7.47
C ASN A 318 21.99 22.75 5.99
N GLU A 319 22.90 22.14 5.23
CA GLU A 319 22.65 21.73 3.84
C GLU A 319 21.61 20.59 3.78
N THR A 320 21.69 19.66 4.74
CA THR A 320 20.71 18.56 4.88
C THR A 320 19.31 19.11 5.13
N GLU A 321 19.20 20.12 6.00
CA GLU A 321 17.94 20.78 6.34
C GLU A 321 17.37 21.56 5.15
N GLU A 322 18.20 22.28 4.40
CA GLU A 322 17.77 23.00 3.20
C GLU A 322 17.21 22.04 2.13
N ARG A 323 17.91 20.93 1.89
CA ARG A 323 17.45 19.85 1.00
C ARG A 323 16.14 19.25 1.48
N ALA A 324 16.05 18.91 2.76
CA ALA A 324 14.84 18.33 3.35
C ALA A 324 13.62 19.23 3.14
N ARG A 325 13.73 20.52 3.44
CA ARG A 325 12.63 21.48 3.20
C ARG A 325 12.24 21.52 1.73
N ARG A 326 13.22 21.64 0.83
CA ARG A 326 12.95 21.68 -0.62
C ARG A 326 12.31 20.40 -1.14
N TYR A 327 12.68 19.24 -0.60
CA TYR A 327 12.11 17.94 -0.99
C TYR A 327 10.68 17.78 -0.47
N VAL A 328 10.41 18.24 0.76
CA VAL A 328 9.05 18.30 1.32
C VAL A 328 8.17 19.26 0.52
N ASP A 329 8.68 20.45 0.17
CA ASP A 329 7.96 21.43 -0.68
C ASP A 329 7.66 20.87 -2.08
N ALA A 330 8.52 19.99 -2.60
CA ALA A 330 8.31 19.26 -3.84
C ALA A 330 7.32 18.08 -3.73
N GLY A 331 6.83 17.78 -2.52
CA GLY A 331 5.80 16.78 -2.26
C GLY A 331 6.30 15.47 -1.64
N ALA A 332 7.56 15.38 -1.20
CA ALA A 332 8.03 14.21 -0.45
C ALA A 332 7.18 14.02 0.82
N ASP A 333 6.76 12.78 1.08
CA ASP A 333 5.89 12.44 2.21
C ASP A 333 6.69 12.20 3.50
N GLY A 334 7.98 11.93 3.37
CA GLY A 334 8.93 11.77 4.45
C GLY A 334 10.36 11.99 3.96
N ILE A 335 11.28 12.11 4.92
CA ILE A 335 12.70 12.29 4.66
C ILE A 335 13.51 11.18 5.32
N PHE A 336 14.62 10.80 4.71
CA PHE A 336 15.54 9.79 5.24
C PHE A 336 16.96 10.30 5.23
N VAL A 337 17.58 10.38 6.41
CA VAL A 337 19.00 10.73 6.54
C VAL A 337 19.76 9.56 7.11
N ALA A 338 20.48 8.85 6.25
CA ALA A 338 21.19 7.64 6.62
C ALA A 338 22.42 7.96 7.48
N GLY A 339 22.66 7.16 8.53
CA GLY A 339 23.78 7.35 9.47
C GLY A 339 23.58 8.43 10.54
N LEU A 340 22.48 9.19 10.50
CA LEU A 340 22.19 10.23 11.49
C LEU A 340 21.96 9.64 12.89
N THR A 341 22.79 10.05 13.86
CA THR A 341 22.76 9.51 15.24
C THR A 341 22.76 10.56 16.35
N ASP A 342 23.04 11.83 16.04
CA ASP A 342 23.01 12.90 17.05
C ASP A 342 21.55 13.27 17.39
N PRO A 343 21.14 13.24 18.68
CA PRO A 343 19.76 13.54 19.08
C PRO A 343 19.25 14.91 18.65
N ARG A 344 20.09 15.95 18.72
CA ARG A 344 19.65 17.32 18.39
C ARG A 344 19.43 17.45 16.90
N ASP A 345 20.28 16.81 16.11
CA ASP A 345 20.14 16.81 14.66
C ASP A 345 18.90 16.00 14.23
N ILE A 346 18.63 14.88 14.92
CA ILE A 346 17.40 14.08 14.72
C ILE A 346 16.16 14.93 15.02
N GLU A 347 16.08 15.57 16.19
CA GLU A 347 14.95 16.42 16.58
C GLU A 347 14.71 17.54 15.56
N ARG A 348 15.79 18.19 15.11
CA ARG A 348 15.72 19.29 14.13
C ARG A 348 15.13 18.84 12.80
N LEU A 349 15.52 17.67 12.29
CA LEU A 349 15.02 17.15 11.02
C LEU A 349 13.62 16.52 11.16
N ALA A 350 13.33 15.87 12.29
CA ALA A 350 12.02 15.28 12.57
C ALA A 350 10.89 16.33 12.65
N ALA A 351 11.23 17.58 12.93
CA ALA A 351 10.28 18.69 12.92
C ALA A 351 9.80 19.09 11.51
N LEU A 352 10.48 18.68 10.44
CA LEU A 352 10.16 19.08 9.06
C LEU A 352 9.12 18.16 8.40
N ALA A 353 9.26 16.85 8.61
CA ALA A 353 8.45 15.80 8.00
C ALA A 353 8.69 14.47 8.75
N PRO A 354 7.88 13.41 8.51
CA PRO A 354 8.17 12.08 9.02
C PRO A 354 9.61 11.64 8.71
N LEU A 355 10.46 11.62 9.75
CA LEU A 355 11.86 11.26 9.62
C LEU A 355 12.04 9.75 9.72
N ASN A 356 12.69 9.20 8.70
CA ASN A 356 13.25 7.85 8.67
C ASN A 356 14.73 7.90 9.07
N VAL A 357 15.16 6.97 9.91
CA VAL A 357 16.58 6.73 10.25
C VAL A 357 16.90 5.25 10.13
N LEU A 358 18.18 4.90 10.02
CA LEU A 358 18.59 3.50 10.13
C LEU A 358 18.52 3.02 11.58
N ALA A 359 18.26 1.73 11.76
CA ALA A 359 18.37 1.07 13.06
C ALA A 359 19.74 1.33 13.69
N GLN A 360 19.74 1.72 14.96
CA GLN A 360 20.92 2.15 15.71
C GLN A 360 20.81 1.70 17.17
N GLN A 361 21.75 2.12 18.02
CA GLN A 361 21.82 1.68 19.43
C GLN A 361 20.60 2.09 20.25
N ARG A 362 19.96 3.22 19.92
CA ARG A 362 18.72 3.67 20.57
C ARG A 362 17.55 2.75 20.19
N THR A 363 16.74 2.46 21.19
CA THR A 363 15.48 1.72 21.02
C THR A 363 14.51 2.49 20.12
N PRO A 364 13.53 1.81 19.50
CA PRO A 364 12.47 2.49 18.75
C PRO A 364 11.75 3.56 19.56
N LYS A 365 11.51 3.29 20.85
CA LYS A 365 10.88 4.28 21.74
C LYS A 365 11.75 5.53 21.92
N GLU A 366 13.03 5.39 22.22
CA GLU A 366 13.93 6.53 22.40
C GLU A 366 14.05 7.36 21.12
N LEU A 367 14.04 6.73 19.94
CA LEU A 367 14.02 7.45 18.67
C LEU A 367 12.67 8.15 18.43
N GLY A 368 11.57 7.50 18.78
CA GLY A 368 10.23 8.08 18.74
C GLY A 368 10.10 9.32 19.63
N ASP A 369 10.71 9.29 20.81
CA ASP A 369 10.76 10.42 21.74
C ASP A 369 11.55 11.63 21.16
N LEU A 370 12.44 11.40 20.19
CA LEU A 370 13.13 12.44 19.40
C LEU A 370 12.35 12.87 18.14
N GLY A 371 11.15 12.34 17.92
CA GLY A 371 10.28 12.67 16.79
C GLY A 371 10.42 11.77 15.55
N VAL A 372 11.30 10.75 15.57
CA VAL A 372 11.43 9.79 14.47
C VAL A 372 10.10 9.09 14.22
N LYS A 373 9.73 8.90 12.95
CA LYS A 373 8.49 8.22 12.52
C LYS A 373 8.72 6.90 11.82
N ARG A 374 9.93 6.64 11.33
CA ARG A 374 10.31 5.37 10.70
C ARG A 374 11.73 4.97 11.07
N ILE A 375 11.95 3.68 11.30
CA ILE A 375 13.27 3.09 11.55
C ILE A 375 13.44 1.96 10.55
N SER A 376 14.30 2.17 9.55
CA SER A 376 14.60 1.15 8.54
C SER A 376 15.79 0.30 8.96
N THR A 377 15.78 -1.00 8.65
CA THR A 377 16.96 -1.86 8.89
C THR A 377 18.05 -1.71 7.82
N GLY A 378 17.74 -1.11 6.67
CA GLY A 378 18.64 -1.04 5.52
C GLY A 378 19.17 -2.43 5.16
N SER A 379 20.47 -2.53 4.88
CA SER A 379 21.10 -3.81 4.56
C SER A 379 21.44 -4.68 5.78
N LEU A 380 21.07 -4.27 7.00
CA LEU A 380 21.45 -4.98 8.24
C LEU A 380 21.03 -6.45 8.22
N LEU A 381 19.78 -6.73 7.85
CA LEU A 381 19.22 -8.09 7.87
C LEU A 381 19.91 -8.99 6.84
N PHE A 382 20.20 -8.47 5.64
CA PHE A 382 20.95 -9.21 4.61
C PHE A 382 22.35 -9.57 5.11
N ARG A 383 23.08 -8.60 5.67
CA ARG A 383 24.43 -8.84 6.20
C ARG A 383 24.43 -9.83 7.36
N ALA A 384 23.43 -9.76 8.24
CA ALA A 384 23.26 -10.72 9.33
C ALA A 384 22.96 -12.14 8.80
N ALA A 385 22.09 -12.28 7.80
CA ALA A 385 21.77 -13.55 7.17
C ALA A 385 23.00 -14.16 6.47
N LEU A 386 23.78 -13.34 5.76
CA LEU A 386 25.03 -13.78 5.13
C LEU A 386 26.05 -14.25 6.17
N HIS A 387 26.20 -13.50 7.27
CA HIS A 387 27.07 -13.89 8.38
C HIS A 387 26.64 -15.25 8.98
N HIS A 388 25.34 -15.42 9.24
CA HIS A 388 24.78 -16.65 9.81
C HIS A 388 24.93 -17.85 8.87
N THR A 389 24.81 -17.62 7.55
CA THR A 389 25.02 -18.63 6.51
C THR A 389 26.46 -19.16 6.55
N VAL A 390 27.44 -18.24 6.59
CA VAL A 390 28.86 -18.59 6.67
C VAL A 390 29.19 -19.28 8.01
N ALA A 391 28.64 -18.80 9.11
CA ALA A 391 28.83 -19.41 10.43
C ALA A 391 28.29 -20.84 10.48
N THR A 392 27.12 -21.08 9.88
CA THR A 392 26.51 -22.42 9.80
C THR A 392 27.35 -23.38 8.97
N ALA A 393 27.85 -22.93 7.81
CA ALA A 393 28.73 -23.74 6.97
C ALA A 393 30.05 -24.11 7.69
N ARG A 394 30.62 -23.17 8.46
CA ARG A 394 31.82 -23.42 9.28
C ARG A 394 31.55 -24.43 10.39
N ALA A 395 30.43 -24.29 11.11
CA ALA A 395 30.06 -25.24 12.15
C ALA A 395 29.96 -26.67 11.61
N VAL A 396 29.31 -26.86 10.45
CA VAL A 396 29.22 -28.16 9.78
C VAL A 396 30.60 -28.70 9.38
N ARG A 397 31.44 -27.88 8.75
CA ARG A 397 32.82 -28.26 8.36
C ARG A 397 33.65 -28.69 9.57
N ASP A 398 33.51 -27.97 10.68
CA ASP A 398 34.35 -28.12 11.88
C ASP A 398 33.77 -29.13 12.89
N GLY A 399 32.63 -29.77 12.58
CA GLY A 399 31.97 -30.73 13.46
C GLY A 399 31.32 -30.11 14.72
N ALA A 400 31.09 -28.80 14.71
CA ALA A 400 30.40 -28.09 15.78
C ALA A 400 28.87 -28.08 15.58
N PRO A 401 28.07 -27.89 16.64
CA PRO A 401 26.62 -27.74 16.50
C PRO A 401 26.26 -26.58 15.57
N ALA A 402 25.40 -26.85 14.59
CA ALA A 402 24.90 -25.82 13.69
C ALA A 402 24.03 -24.80 14.46
N PRO A 403 24.12 -23.49 14.14
CA PRO A 403 23.20 -22.48 14.64
C PRO A 403 21.74 -22.79 14.27
N GLN A 404 20.79 -22.18 15.00
CA GLN A 404 19.36 -22.32 14.70
C GLN A 404 19.03 -21.81 13.28
N ALA A 405 18.16 -22.52 12.58
CA ALA A 405 17.65 -22.17 11.26
C ALA A 405 16.17 -22.56 11.16
N PHE A 406 15.44 -21.95 10.21
CA PHE A 406 14.11 -22.42 9.84
C PHE A 406 14.18 -23.86 9.31
N GLY A 407 13.22 -24.69 9.73
CA GLY A 407 13.02 -26.02 9.19
C GLY A 407 12.51 -25.98 7.75
N TYR A 408 12.73 -27.07 7.02
CA TYR A 408 12.30 -27.18 5.62
C TYR A 408 10.79 -26.95 5.46
N ALA A 409 9.97 -27.57 6.32
CA ALA A 409 8.53 -27.40 6.30
C ALA A 409 8.10 -25.96 6.62
N GLU A 410 8.77 -25.29 7.55
CA GLU A 410 8.47 -23.89 7.90
C GLU A 410 8.69 -22.96 6.71
N VAL A 411 9.78 -23.14 5.95
CA VAL A 411 10.04 -22.35 4.73
C VAL A 411 8.99 -22.65 3.65
N GLN A 412 8.58 -23.91 3.49
CA GLN A 412 7.53 -24.27 2.55
C GLN A 412 6.18 -23.66 2.94
N ASP A 413 5.84 -23.65 4.23
CA ASP A 413 4.58 -23.07 4.73
C ASP A 413 4.50 -21.56 4.50
N LEU A 414 5.63 -20.85 4.55
CA LEU A 414 5.71 -19.42 4.21
C LEU A 414 5.35 -19.13 2.74
N ILE A 415 5.50 -20.10 1.85
CA ILE A 415 5.33 -19.92 0.39
C ILE A 415 4.02 -20.56 -0.11
N SER A 416 3.54 -21.61 0.55
CA SER A 416 2.53 -22.53 0.00
C SER A 416 1.06 -22.16 0.24
N ARG A 417 0.73 -21.08 0.99
CA ARG A 417 -0.67 -20.72 1.28
C ARG A 417 -0.93 -19.21 1.27
N GLY A 418 -1.86 -18.74 0.43
CA GLY A 418 -2.55 -17.44 0.59
C GLY A 418 -1.69 -16.16 0.56
N THR A 419 -0.38 -16.25 0.31
CA THR A 419 0.56 -15.10 0.30
C THR A 419 0.53 -14.32 -1.00
N ARG A 420 0.01 -14.90 -2.09
CA ARG A 420 -0.34 -14.17 -3.31
C ARG A 420 -1.84 -13.91 -3.31
N SER A 421 -2.24 -12.65 -3.56
CA SER A 421 -3.65 -12.26 -3.55
C SER A 421 -4.55 -13.10 -4.48
N ASP A 422 -3.97 -13.83 -5.43
CA ASP A 422 -4.68 -14.49 -6.53
C ASP A 422 -4.55 -16.02 -6.56
N ALA A 423 -3.99 -16.65 -5.52
CA ALA A 423 -4.00 -18.11 -5.41
C ALA A 423 -5.26 -18.59 -4.70
N GLY A 424 -6.36 -18.63 -5.46
CA GLY A 424 -7.65 -19.22 -5.12
C GLY A 424 -8.52 -19.32 -6.35
#